data_AF-A0A7X3FRE4-F1
#
_entry.id   AF-A0A7X3FRE4-F1
#
_cell.length_a   1.000
_cell.length_b   1.000
_cell.length_c   1.000
_cell.angle_alpha   90.00
_cell.angle_beta   90.00
_cell.angle_gamma   90.00
#
_symmetry.space_group_name_H-M   'P 1'
#
loop_
_entity.id
_entity.type
_entity.pdbx_description
1 polymer ?
#
loop_
_entity_poly.entity_id
_entity_poly.type
_entity_poly.pdbx_seq_one_letter_code
_entity_poly.pdbx_strand_id
1 'polypeptide(L)'
;MQILELVTFRLAIPDRQAFLAANDTVSSWAQRQPGFVSRTLSEGEDGQWIDMVVWASDVDARTAAAEMSRIMQDFDAMMMIDPGSVVMRHSAVRLAA
;
A
#
# COMPACT_ATOMS: atom_id res chain seq x y z
N MET A 1 -13.37 -13.28 -5.38
CA MET A 1 -12.64 -13.80 -4.20
C MET A 1 -11.72 -12.70 -3.75
N GLN A 2 -11.75 -12.35 -2.46
CA GLN A 2 -10.94 -11.25 -1.96
C GLN A 2 -9.45 -11.55 -2.07
N ILE A 3 -8.68 -10.50 -2.35
CA ILE A 3 -7.22 -10.53 -2.45
C ILE A 3 -6.63 -9.61 -1.39
N LEU A 4 -5.62 -10.11 -0.71
CA LEU A 4 -4.71 -9.34 0.12
C LEU A 4 -3.56 -8.86 -0.74
N GLU A 5 -3.45 -7.55 -0.94
CA GLU A 5 -2.23 -6.90 -1.37
C GLU A 5 -1.41 -6.52 -0.14
N LEU A 6 -0.20 -7.05 -0.03
CA LEU A 6 0.73 -6.72 1.04
C LEU A 6 1.99 -6.12 0.42
N VAL A 7 2.27 -4.87 0.79
CA VAL A 7 3.45 -4.13 0.37
C VAL A 7 4.32 -3.87 1.59
N THR A 8 5.56 -4.38 1.57
CA THR A 8 6.56 -4.02 2.57
C THR A 8 7.57 -3.06 1.98
N PHE A 9 7.99 -2.06 2.73
CA PHE A 9 8.98 -1.08 2.29
C PHE A 9 9.71 -0.44 3.48
N ARG A 10 10.71 0.38 3.20
CA ARG A 10 11.38 1.28 4.13
C ARG A 10 11.35 2.70 3.58
N LEU A 11 11.44 3.68 4.47
CA LEU A 11 11.61 5.08 4.05
C LEU A 11 13.09 5.32 3.71
N ALA A 12 13.34 6.08 2.65
CA ALA A 12 14.71 6.48 2.28
C ALA A 12 15.33 7.40 3.35
N ILE A 13 14.50 8.25 3.97
CA ILE A 13 14.82 9.02 5.17
C ILE A 13 13.77 8.65 6.23
N PRO A 14 14.15 8.26 7.45
CA PRO A 14 13.23 7.76 8.47
C PRO A 14 12.43 8.90 9.16
N ASP A 15 11.77 9.74 8.37
CA ASP A 15 10.84 10.77 8.87
C ASP A 15 9.40 10.24 8.90
N ARG A 16 9.10 9.53 10.00
CA ARG A 16 7.78 8.94 10.26
C ARG A 16 6.66 9.99 10.21
N GLN A 17 6.86 11.16 10.81
CA GLN A 17 5.79 12.13 10.96
C GLN A 17 5.41 12.74 9.61
N ALA A 18 6.41 13.11 8.80
CA ALA A 18 6.17 13.60 7.45
C ALA A 18 5.54 12.51 6.57
N PHE A 19 5.99 11.26 6.68
CA PHE A 19 5.45 10.16 5.91
C PHE A 19 3.96 9.92 6.21
N LEU A 20 3.59 9.88 7.49
CA LEU A 20 2.20 9.67 7.90
C LEU A 20 1.30 10.81 7.39
N ALA A 21 1.74 12.07 7.49
CA ALA A 21 0.99 13.22 6.98
C ALA A 21 0.80 13.17 5.45
N ALA A 22 1.84 12.76 4.71
CA ALA A 22 1.75 12.64 3.26
C ALA A 22 0.87 11.44 2.81
N ASN A 23 0.87 10.36 3.58
CA ASN A 23 0.21 9.10 3.23
C ASN A 23 -1.34 9.17 3.30
N ASP A 24 -1.91 10.21 3.89
CA ASP A 24 -3.36 10.45 3.88
C ASP A 24 -3.92 10.58 2.44
N THR A 25 -3.14 11.14 1.53
CA THR A 25 -3.51 11.26 0.11
C THR A 25 -3.58 9.89 -0.58
N VAL A 26 -2.63 9.00 -0.26
CA VAL A 26 -2.58 7.61 -0.74
C VAL A 26 -3.79 6.83 -0.19
N SER A 27 -4.10 6.97 1.10
CA SER A 27 -5.30 6.37 1.70
C SER A 27 -6.58 6.81 0.98
N SER A 28 -6.70 8.12 0.76
CA SER A 28 -7.86 8.72 0.10
C SER A 28 -8.01 8.23 -1.34
N TRP A 29 -6.89 8.08 -2.05
CA TRP A 29 -6.89 7.52 -3.40
C TRP A 29 -7.29 6.05 -3.42
N ALA A 30 -6.75 5.23 -2.51
CA ALA A 30 -7.03 3.80 -2.43
C ALA A 30 -8.52 3.54 -2.17
N GLN A 31 -9.13 4.30 -1.25
CA GLN A 31 -10.56 4.21 -0.93
C GLN A 31 -11.49 4.49 -2.12
N ARG A 32 -11.01 5.22 -3.14
CA ARG A 32 -11.80 5.53 -4.35
C ARG A 32 -11.62 4.50 -5.46
N GLN A 33 -10.70 3.55 -5.32
CA GLN A 33 -10.48 2.55 -6.36
C GLN A 33 -11.60 1.52 -6.36
N PRO A 34 -12.00 1.02 -7.55
CA PRO A 34 -12.93 -0.10 -7.65
C PRO A 34 -12.48 -1.29 -6.80
N GLY A 35 -13.42 -1.91 -6.10
CA GLY A 35 -13.15 -3.11 -5.31
C GLY A 35 -12.37 -2.90 -4.02
N PHE A 36 -12.09 -1.67 -3.58
CA PHE A 36 -11.49 -1.42 -2.26
C PHE A 36 -12.38 -1.98 -1.14
N VAL A 37 -11.78 -2.70 -0.19
CA VAL A 37 -12.46 -3.22 1.01
C VAL A 37 -11.92 -2.55 2.26
N SER A 38 -10.60 -2.59 2.47
CA SER A 38 -9.95 -2.00 3.63
C SER A 38 -8.47 -1.77 3.37
N ARG A 39 -7.86 -0.85 4.11
CA ARG A 39 -6.41 -0.65 4.15
C ARG A 39 -5.93 -0.54 5.60
N THR A 40 -4.74 -1.05 5.87
CA THR A 40 -4.04 -0.90 7.15
C THR A 40 -2.58 -0.64 6.86
N LEU A 41 -2.07 0.47 7.39
CA LEU A 41 -0.66 0.81 7.38
C LEU A 41 -0.09 0.57 8.78
N SER A 42 1.06 -0.11 8.85
CA SER A 42 1.75 -0.39 10.11
C SER A 42 3.25 -0.16 9.97
N GLU A 43 3.86 0.19 11.09
CA GLU A 43 5.30 0.40 11.25
C GLU A 43 5.84 -0.70 12.18
N GLY A 44 6.84 -1.44 11.71
CA GLY A 44 7.59 -2.42 12.48
C GLY A 44 8.74 -1.79 13.26
N GLU A 45 9.17 -2.46 14.32
CA GLU A 45 10.25 -1.99 15.20
C GLU A 45 11.61 -1.88 14.49
N ASP A 46 11.79 -2.56 13.35
CA ASP A 46 13.01 -2.56 12.53
C ASP A 46 13.01 -1.47 11.44
N GLY A 47 12.03 -0.57 11.47
CA GLY A 47 11.84 0.48 10.47
C GLY A 47 11.23 -0.01 9.16
N GLN A 48 10.79 -1.28 9.08
CA GLN A 48 9.97 -1.76 7.97
C GLN A 48 8.53 -1.24 8.13
N TRP A 49 7.96 -0.80 7.03
CA TRP A 49 6.54 -0.48 6.93
C TRP A 49 5.82 -1.60 6.19
N ILE A 50 4.57 -1.86 6.59
CA ILE A 50 3.67 -2.79 5.92
C ILE A 50 2.39 -2.03 5.57
N ASP A 51 2.11 -1.90 4.28
CA ASP A 51 0.84 -1.46 3.76
C ASP A 51 0.04 -2.67 3.26
N MET A 52 -1.13 -2.87 3.87
CA MET A 52 -1.98 -4.01 3.63
C MET A 52 -3.33 -3.51 3.10
N VAL A 53 -3.69 -3.92 1.88
CA VAL A 53 -4.96 -3.57 1.24
C VAL A 53 -5.73 -4.84 0.91
N VAL A 54 -7.00 -4.88 1.29
CA VAL A 54 -7.93 -5.94 0.89
C VAL A 54 -8.76 -5.42 -0.27
N TRP A 55 -8.79 -6.22 -1.34
CA TRP A 55 -9.52 -5.97 -2.57
C TRP A 55 -10.61 -7.03 -2.78
N ALA A 56 -11.71 -6.66 -3.45
CA ALA A 56 -12.82 -7.56 -3.77
C ALA A 56 -12.42 -8.66 -4.77
N SER A 57 -11.44 -8.39 -5.65
CA SER A 57 -10.94 -9.32 -6.66
C SER A 57 -9.46 -9.08 -7.02
N ASP A 58 -8.84 -10.06 -7.69
CA ASP A 58 -7.48 -9.96 -8.25
C ASP A 58 -7.38 -8.92 -9.38
N VAL A 59 -8.45 -8.77 -10.15
CA VAL A 59 -8.54 -7.74 -11.19
C VAL A 59 -8.50 -6.36 -10.58
N ASP A 60 -9.28 -6.11 -9.52
CA ASP A 60 -9.30 -4.83 -8.81
C ASP A 60 -7.93 -4.49 -8.22
N ALA A 61 -7.32 -5.45 -7.51
CA ALA A 61 -5.99 -5.30 -6.90
C ALA A 61 -4.92 -4.94 -7.94
N ARG A 62 -4.83 -5.70 -9.04
CA ARG A 62 -3.83 -5.46 -10.10
C ARG A 62 -4.07 -4.17 -10.85
N THR A 63 -5.33 -3.79 -11.04
CA THR A 63 -5.69 -2.53 -11.71
C THR A 63 -5.24 -1.35 -10.85
N ALA A 64 -5.54 -1.37 -9.55
CA ALA A 64 -5.09 -0.35 -8.62
C ALA A 64 -3.55 -0.28 -8.54
N ALA A 65 -2.85 -1.41 -8.39
CA ALA A 65 -1.38 -1.44 -8.35
C ALA A 65 -0.74 -0.90 -9.64
N ALA A 66 -1.28 -1.26 -10.81
CA ALA A 66 -0.82 -0.76 -12.09
C ALA A 66 -1.05 0.75 -12.21
N GLU A 67 -2.18 1.26 -11.72
CA GLU A 67 -2.46 2.68 -11.75
C GLU A 67 -1.54 3.45 -10.80
N MET A 68 -1.42 3.02 -9.53
CA MET A 68 -0.48 3.60 -8.57
C MET A 68 0.94 3.68 -9.15
N SER A 69 1.40 2.63 -9.84
CA SER A 69 2.73 2.63 -10.48
C SER A 69 2.89 3.73 -11.55
N ARG A 70 1.81 4.20 -12.19
CA ARG A 70 1.85 5.30 -13.16
C ARG A 70 1.85 6.67 -12.50
N ILE A 71 1.08 6.82 -11.43
CA ILE A 71 0.81 8.11 -10.78
C ILE A 71 1.59 8.31 -9.49
N MET A 72 2.47 7.38 -9.09
CA MET A 72 3.17 7.43 -7.81
C MET A 72 3.96 8.73 -7.59
N GLN A 73 4.46 9.35 -8.67
CA GLN A 73 5.17 10.63 -8.61
C GLN A 73 4.28 11.80 -8.15
N ASP A 74 2.96 11.64 -8.19
CA ASP A 74 1.98 12.64 -7.75
C ASP A 74 1.68 12.51 -6.24
N PHE A 75 2.29 11.54 -5.54
CA PHE A 75 2.12 11.30 -4.11
C PHE A 75 3.43 11.47 -3.36
N ASP A 76 3.52 12.50 -2.53
CA ASP A 76 4.70 12.79 -1.70
C ASP A 76 5.14 11.57 -0.88
N ALA A 77 4.19 10.82 -0.30
CA ALA A 77 4.48 9.63 0.48
C ALA A 77 5.22 8.55 -0.32
N MET A 78 4.91 8.39 -1.60
CA MET A 78 5.58 7.41 -2.46
C MET A 78 7.02 7.84 -2.78
N MET A 79 7.28 9.14 -2.85
CA MET A 79 8.62 9.70 -3.07
C MET A 79 9.54 9.59 -1.83
N MET A 80 8.97 9.33 -0.66
CA MET A 80 9.73 9.11 0.58
C MET A 80 10.20 7.67 0.77
N ILE A 81 9.68 6.73 -0.04
CA ILE A 81 9.99 5.30 0.04
C ILE A 81 11.34 5.01 -0.63
N ASP A 82 12.17 4.17 -0.02
CA ASP A 82 13.32 3.58 -0.71
C ASP A 82 12.81 2.56 -1.74
N PRO A 83 12.93 2.84 -3.06
CA PRO A 83 12.38 1.97 -4.10
C PRO A 83 13.04 0.58 -4.09
N GLY A 84 14.29 0.46 -3.63
CA GLY A 84 15.00 -0.83 -3.54
C GLY A 84 14.46 -1.75 -2.43
N SER A 85 13.64 -1.21 -1.52
CA SER A 85 13.07 -1.95 -0.39
C SER A 85 11.68 -2.52 -0.65
N VAL A 86 11.03 -2.11 -1.74
CA VAL A 86 9.61 -2.40 -1.99
C VAL A 86 9.43 -3.86 -2.41
N VAL A 87 8.57 -4.57 -1.68
CA VAL A 87 8.11 -5.91 -2.05
C VAL A 87 6.59 -5.94 -1.99
N MET A 88 5.95 -6.20 -3.14
CA MET A 88 4.50 -6.33 -3.25
C MET A 88 4.11 -7.80 -3.48
N ARG A 89 3.05 -8.24 -2.80
CA ARG A 89 2.48 -9.59 -2.95
C ARG A 89 0.96 -9.54 -3.01
N HIS A 90 0.36 -10.29 -3.93
CA HIS A 90 -1.08 -10.57 -3.95
C HIS A 90 -1.33 -12.00 -3.48
N SER A 91 -2.21 -12.17 -2.50
CA SER A 91 -2.58 -13.47 -1.95
C SER A 91 -4.08 -13.60 -1.83
N ALA A 92 -4.62 -14.77 -2.16
CA ALA A 92 -6.05 -15.01 -1.98
C ALA A 92 -6.39 -15.08 -0.48
N VAL A 93 -7.38 -14.29 -0.04
CA VAL A 93 -7.82 -14.30 1.35
C VAL A 93 -8.48 -15.65 1.66
N ARG A 94 -8.08 -16.24 2.78
CA ARG A 94 -8.69 -17.44 3.36
C ARG A 94 -8.95 -17.14 4.83
N LEU A 95 -10.21 -17.23 5.24
CA LEU A 95 -10.58 -17.09 6.65
C LEU A 95 -10.43 -18.46 7.30
N ALA A 96 -9.70 -18.51 8.42
CA ALA A 96 -9.75 -19.67 9.30
C ALA A 96 -11.10 -19.67 10.02
N ALA A 97 -11.68 -20.86 10.19
CA ALA A 97 -12.90 -21.07 10.97
C ALA A 97 -12.62 -21.05 12.48
#